data_AF-A0A2G9UTM9-F1
#
_entry.id   AF-A0A2G9UTM9-F1
#
_cell.length_a   1.000
_cell.length_b   1.000
_cell.length_c   1.000
_cell.angle_alpha   90.00
_cell.angle_beta   90.00
_cell.angle_gamma   90.00
#
_symmetry.space_group_name_H-M   'P 1'
#
loop_
_entity.id
_entity.type
_entity.pdbx_description
1 polymer ?
#
loop_
_entity_poly.entity_id
_entity_poly.type
_entity_poly.pdbx_seq_one_letter_code
_entity_poly.pdbx_strand_id
1 'polypeptide(L)'
;MDLTLDLFIVALEDSTFRLKKSKTDKTASKLLTHDGHRVVVTHSPFRVDFYSKDILVTSINSAGLLMVEPFKKKVLLTDREKGYWEETFKEHKDSKPHGSSSVGVDIALIGMRFAYGLPEHAESYALRDTKLVEITKISNPEMFNHDEHYILMTTS
;
A
#
# COMPACT_ATOMS: atom_id res chain seq x y z
N MET A 1 22.82 3.60 -6.17
CA MET A 1 21.90 2.52 -6.57
C MET A 1 20.63 3.21 -7.04
N ASP A 2 20.38 3.22 -8.33
CA ASP A 2 19.05 3.57 -8.85
C ASP A 2 18.13 2.39 -8.52
N LEU A 3 17.10 2.63 -7.72
CA LEU A 3 15.98 1.69 -7.60
C LEU A 3 15.04 1.97 -8.77
N THR A 4 15.07 1.09 -9.77
CA THR A 4 14.04 1.05 -10.81
C THR A 4 12.88 0.23 -10.26
N LEU A 5 11.72 0.86 -10.10
CA LEU A 5 10.50 0.21 -9.64
C LEU A 5 9.72 -0.24 -10.87
N ASP A 6 9.88 -1.51 -11.23
CA ASP A 6 9.16 -2.12 -12.35
C ASP A 6 7.73 -2.48 -11.91
N LEU A 7 6.75 -1.71 -12.38
CA LEU A 7 5.34 -1.94 -12.09
C LEU A 7 4.78 -3.02 -13.03
N PHE A 8 4.59 -4.23 -12.51
CA PHE A 8 3.87 -5.30 -13.20
C PHE A 8 2.37 -5.25 -12.84
N ILE A 9 1.53 -4.84 -13.78
CA ILE A 9 0.06 -4.95 -13.64
C ILE A 9 -0.33 -6.36 -14.10
N VAL A 10 -0.61 -7.25 -13.15
CA VAL A 10 -1.13 -8.60 -13.43
C VAL A 10 -2.66 -8.53 -13.47
N ALA A 11 -3.25 -8.84 -14.62
CA ALA A 11 -4.69 -9.06 -14.74
C ALA A 11 -5.03 -10.49 -14.28
N LEU A 12 -6.15 -10.66 -13.56
CA LEU A 12 -6.60 -11.94 -13.00
C LEU A 12 -7.19 -12.91 -14.05
N GLU A 13 -7.24 -12.51 -15.31
CA GLU A 13 -7.51 -13.37 -16.47
C GLU A 13 -6.51 -13.01 -17.57
N ASP A 14 -6.24 -13.95 -18.51
CA ASP A 14 -5.34 -13.86 -19.68
C ASP A 14 -5.66 -12.72 -20.69
N SER A 15 -6.35 -11.69 -20.24
CA SER A 15 -6.49 -10.40 -20.90
C SER A 15 -5.16 -9.67 -20.83
N THR A 16 -4.26 -9.97 -21.78
CA THR A 16 -3.07 -9.14 -22.01
C THR A 16 -3.49 -7.67 -22.07
N PHE A 17 -3.05 -6.86 -21.10
CA PHE A 17 -3.41 -5.45 -21.02
C PHE A 17 -2.71 -4.72 -22.17
N ARG A 18 -3.42 -4.54 -23.30
CA ARG A 18 -2.84 -3.92 -24.50
C ARG A 18 -2.80 -2.40 -24.31
N LEU A 19 -1.61 -1.90 -24.05
CA LEU A 19 -1.33 -0.46 -24.06
C LEU A 19 -1.45 0.06 -25.50
N LYS A 20 -2.36 1.01 -25.71
CA LYS A 20 -2.50 1.73 -26.97
C LYS A 20 -1.43 2.79 -27.13
N LYS A 21 -1.12 3.50 -26.05
CA LYS A 21 -0.16 4.61 -26.04
C LYS A 21 0.46 4.79 -24.67
N SER A 22 1.74 5.12 -24.65
CA SER A 22 2.42 5.67 -23.49
C SER A 22 3.02 7.04 -23.84
N LYS A 23 3.06 7.94 -22.87
CA LYS A 23 3.78 9.22 -22.96
C LYS A 23 4.38 9.52 -21.61
N THR A 24 5.69 9.76 -21.59
CA THR A 24 6.40 10.18 -20.39
C THR A 24 6.97 11.57 -20.62
N ASP A 25 6.78 12.45 -19.65
CA ASP A 25 7.43 13.74 -19.55
C ASP A 25 8.20 13.83 -18.23
N LYS A 26 8.70 15.03 -17.87
CA LYS A 26 9.50 15.21 -16.65
C LYS A 26 8.68 14.98 -15.37
N THR A 27 7.38 15.26 -15.39
CA THR A 27 6.53 15.26 -14.20
C THR A 27 5.66 14.03 -14.09
N ALA A 28 5.31 13.38 -15.22
CA ALA A 28 4.46 12.21 -15.21
C ALA A 28 4.66 11.26 -16.40
N SER A 29 4.28 10.00 -16.17
CA SER A 29 4.09 8.97 -17.19
C SER A 29 2.61 8.65 -17.33
N LYS A 30 2.10 8.66 -18.56
CA LYS A 30 0.69 8.44 -18.90
C LYS A 30 0.57 7.22 -19.80
N LEU A 31 -0.23 6.25 -19.37
CA LEU A 31 -0.53 5.02 -20.08
C LEU A 31 -2.00 5.04 -20.49
N LEU A 32 -2.29 4.72 -21.75
CA LEU A 32 -3.65 4.64 -22.30
C LEU A 32 -3.86 3.25 -22.90
N THR A 33 -4.97 2.62 -22.56
CA THR A 33 -5.41 1.33 -23.13
C THR A 33 -6.21 1.52 -24.41
N HIS A 34 -6.44 0.42 -25.14
CA HIS A 34 -7.32 0.44 -26.30
C HIS A 34 -8.76 0.82 -25.96
N ASP A 35 -9.26 0.39 -24.80
CA ASP A 35 -10.65 0.59 -24.35
C ASP A 35 -10.87 1.96 -23.66
N GLY A 36 -9.84 2.79 -23.62
CA GLY A 36 -9.90 4.17 -23.14
C GLY A 36 -9.54 4.37 -21.67
N HIS A 37 -9.27 3.32 -20.91
CA HIS A 37 -8.74 3.44 -19.54
C HIS A 37 -7.33 4.04 -19.54
N ARG A 38 -7.03 4.82 -18.51
CA ARG A 38 -5.75 5.55 -18.39
C ARG A 38 -5.14 5.38 -17.01
N VAL A 39 -3.82 5.21 -16.97
CA VAL A 39 -3.02 5.27 -15.74
C VAL A 39 -2.09 6.48 -15.83
N VAL A 40 -2.01 7.27 -14.76
CA VAL A 40 -1.07 8.39 -14.67
C VAL A 40 -0.17 8.18 -13.45
N VAL A 41 1.12 8.03 -13.70
CA VAL A 41 2.16 7.97 -12.68
C VAL A 41 2.80 9.35 -12.58
N THR A 42 2.50 10.10 -11.53
CA THR A 42 3.15 11.37 -11.22
C THR A 42 4.45 11.09 -10.47
N HIS A 43 5.56 11.69 -10.89
CA HIS A 43 6.89 11.34 -10.40
C HIS A 43 7.22 11.99 -9.05
N SER A 44 6.83 13.25 -8.84
CA SER A 44 7.15 14.00 -7.62
C SER A 44 6.08 15.06 -7.30
N PRO A 45 5.35 14.93 -6.16
CA PRO A 45 5.35 13.77 -5.27
C PRO A 45 4.84 12.51 -6.00
N PHE A 46 5.35 11.33 -5.62
CA PHE A 46 4.95 10.07 -6.24
C PHE A 46 3.45 9.81 -6.03
N ARG A 47 2.71 9.55 -7.10
CA ARG A 47 1.28 9.24 -7.05
C ARG A 47 0.87 8.44 -8.29
N VAL A 48 -0.07 7.51 -8.14
CA VAL A 48 -0.62 6.75 -9.28
C VAL A 48 -2.13 6.92 -9.33
N ASP A 49 -2.65 7.43 -10.44
CA ASP A 49 -4.08 7.59 -10.67
C ASP A 49 -4.59 6.63 -11.75
N PHE A 50 -5.68 5.93 -11.47
CA PHE A 50 -6.38 5.03 -12.38
C PHE A 50 -7.69 5.66 -12.82
N TYR A 51 -7.87 5.76 -14.14
CA TYR A 51 -9.06 6.30 -14.77
C TYR A 51 -9.78 5.22 -15.57
N SER A 52 -11.09 5.11 -15.34
CA SER A 52 -11.99 4.45 -16.27
C SER A 52 -12.49 5.48 -17.27
N LYS A 53 -11.93 5.45 -18.48
CA LYS A 53 -12.07 6.52 -19.48
C LYS A 53 -11.59 7.85 -18.87
N ASP A 54 -12.49 8.79 -18.63
CA ASP A 54 -12.19 10.11 -18.05
C ASP A 54 -12.53 10.21 -16.56
N ILE A 55 -13.09 9.15 -15.96
CA ILE A 55 -13.50 9.14 -14.56
C ILE A 55 -12.37 8.54 -13.72
N LEU A 56 -11.86 9.31 -12.75
CA LEU A 56 -10.91 8.80 -11.75
C LEU A 56 -11.64 7.79 -10.84
N VAL A 57 -11.12 6.57 -10.77
CA VAL A 57 -11.73 5.48 -9.98
C VAL A 57 -10.88 5.07 -8.77
N THR A 58 -9.56 5.17 -8.88
CA THR A 58 -8.64 4.83 -7.79
C THR A 58 -7.41 5.71 -7.83
N SER A 59 -6.91 6.10 -6.67
CA SER A 59 -5.64 6.81 -6.54
C SER A 59 -4.78 6.17 -5.46
N ILE A 60 -3.51 5.94 -5.77
CA ILE A 60 -2.51 5.42 -4.84
C ILE A 60 -1.59 6.57 -4.45
N ASN A 61 -1.32 6.69 -3.16
CA ASN A 61 -0.53 7.73 -2.54
C ASN A 61 -1.09 9.15 -2.79
N SER A 62 -2.41 9.28 -2.79
CA SER A 62 -3.11 10.54 -3.03
C SER A 62 -3.03 11.49 -1.83
N ALA A 63 -2.98 10.92 -0.61
CA ALA A 63 -2.80 11.63 0.64
C ALA A 63 -1.32 11.76 1.04
N GLY A 64 -0.41 11.16 0.27
CA GLY A 64 1.03 11.24 0.52
C GLY A 64 1.48 10.42 1.73
N LEU A 65 0.76 9.34 2.05
CA LEU A 65 1.05 8.48 3.20
C LEU A 65 2.00 7.32 2.88
N LEU A 66 2.54 7.25 1.66
CA LEU A 66 3.59 6.30 1.31
C LEU A 66 4.77 6.45 2.27
N MET A 67 5.02 5.39 3.03
CA MET A 67 6.16 5.26 3.93
C MET A 67 6.82 3.92 3.66
N VAL A 68 8.11 3.96 3.39
CA VAL A 68 8.97 2.79 3.30
C VAL A 68 10.05 2.97 4.33
N GLU A 69 10.09 2.11 5.34
CA GLU A 69 11.16 2.17 6.32
C GLU A 69 12.49 1.77 5.65
N PRO A 70 13.49 2.67 5.63
CA PRO A 70 14.75 2.35 4.98
C PRO A 70 15.50 1.32 5.82
N PHE A 71 16.20 0.40 5.17
CA PHE A 71 17.10 -0.51 5.86
C PHE A 71 18.17 0.28 6.64
N LYS A 72 18.32 -0.02 7.93
CA LYS A 72 19.37 0.54 8.79
C LYS A 72 20.31 -0.56 9.25
N LYS A 73 21.59 -0.21 9.45
CA LYS A 73 22.51 -1.06 10.20
C LYS A 73 22.32 -0.80 11.69
N LYS A 74 22.51 -1.82 12.50
CA LYS A 74 22.45 -1.70 13.96
C LYS A 74 23.64 -0.88 14.46
N VAL A 75 23.44 0.42 14.66
CA VAL A 75 24.37 1.35 15.31
C VAL A 75 23.77 1.73 16.67
N LEU A 76 24.59 2.20 17.61
CA LEU A 76 24.13 2.55 18.96
C LEU A 76 22.91 3.46 18.91
N LEU A 77 21.83 2.99 19.53
CA LEU A 77 20.48 3.53 19.35
C LEU A 77 20.34 4.92 19.97
N THR A 78 19.82 5.85 19.19
CA THR A 78 19.24 7.08 19.72
C THR A 78 17.84 6.79 20.26
N ASP A 79 17.32 7.61 21.18
CA ASP A 79 15.97 7.43 21.74
C ASP A 79 14.83 7.39 20.69
N ARG A 80 15.11 7.87 19.47
CA ARG A 80 14.20 7.82 18.31
C ARG A 80 14.06 6.43 17.68
N GLU A 81 14.87 5.45 18.08
CA GLU A 81 14.92 4.10 17.50
C GLU A 81 14.36 3.03 18.45
N LYS A 82 13.67 3.46 19.51
CA LYS A 82 12.96 2.58 20.43
C LYS A 82 11.85 1.84 19.68
N GLY A 83 11.93 0.49 19.63
CA GLY A 83 11.00 -0.37 18.88
C GLY A 83 11.43 -0.66 17.43
N TYR A 84 12.52 -0.06 16.95
CA TYR A 84 13.04 -0.33 15.60
C TYR A 84 13.77 -1.69 15.51
N TRP A 85 14.31 -2.18 16.63
CA TRP A 85 15.02 -3.46 16.71
C TRP A 85 14.28 -4.39 17.65
N GLU A 86 14.97 -5.02 18.61
CA GLU A 86 14.35 -5.98 19.52
C GLU A 86 13.10 -5.40 20.20
N GLU A 87 12.02 -6.19 20.17
CA GLU A 87 10.79 -5.89 20.89
C GLU A 87 10.37 -7.07 21.75
N THR A 88 9.48 -6.79 22.69
CA THR A 88 8.95 -7.82 23.60
C THR A 88 7.46 -7.61 23.73
N PHE A 89 6.70 -8.65 23.38
CA PHE A 89 5.26 -8.69 23.55
C PHE A 89 4.91 -9.82 24.51
N LYS A 90 4.43 -9.46 25.71
CA LYS A 90 4.22 -10.39 26.83
C LYS A 90 5.53 -11.12 27.15
N GLU A 91 5.55 -12.45 27.02
CA GLU A 91 6.71 -13.31 27.29
C GLU A 91 7.57 -13.57 26.05
N HIS A 92 7.15 -13.10 24.88
CA HIS A 92 7.83 -13.37 23.61
C HIS A 92 8.74 -12.20 23.25
N LYS A 93 10.01 -12.53 23.00
CA LYS A 93 11.01 -11.58 22.54
C LYS A 93 11.31 -11.81 21.06
N ASP A 94 11.03 -10.79 20.25
CA ASP A 94 11.47 -10.75 18.87
C ASP A 94 12.83 -10.08 18.79
N SER A 95 13.76 -10.73 18.10
CA SER A 95 15.13 -10.25 17.95
C SER A 95 15.31 -9.28 16.78
N LYS A 96 14.34 -9.19 15.86
CA LYS A 96 14.34 -8.33 14.66
C LYS A 96 15.74 -8.13 14.06
N PRO A 97 16.37 -9.17 13.51
CA PRO A 97 17.76 -9.09 13.02
C PRO A 97 17.96 -8.06 11.91
N HIS A 98 16.89 -7.70 11.19
CA HIS A 98 16.91 -6.71 10.12
C HIS A 98 16.30 -5.36 10.51
N GLY A 99 15.86 -5.22 11.77
CA GLY A 99 15.14 -4.05 12.24
C GLY A 99 13.79 -3.86 11.55
N SER A 100 13.21 -2.69 11.73
CA SER A 100 11.92 -2.33 11.17
C SER A 100 11.99 -2.17 9.65
N SER A 101 11.07 -2.82 8.94
CA SER A 101 11.04 -2.89 7.47
C SER A 101 9.63 -2.67 6.90
N SER A 102 8.81 -1.89 7.62
CA SER A 102 7.41 -1.66 7.27
C SER A 102 7.26 -0.89 5.96
N VAL A 103 6.19 -1.23 5.23
CA VAL A 103 5.74 -0.49 4.05
C VAL A 103 4.27 -0.16 4.22
N GLY A 104 3.91 1.12 4.06
CA GLY A 104 2.53 1.60 4.11
C GLY A 104 2.25 2.54 2.94
N VAL A 105 1.02 2.54 2.44
CA VAL A 105 0.55 3.42 1.35
C VAL A 105 -0.95 3.65 1.46
N ASP A 106 -1.43 4.84 1.12
CA ASP A 106 -2.87 5.10 1.00
C ASP A 106 -3.41 4.71 -0.38
N ILE A 107 -4.59 4.10 -0.40
CA ILE A 107 -5.37 3.81 -1.60
C ILE A 107 -6.75 4.44 -1.43
N ALA A 108 -7.09 5.40 -2.30
CA ALA A 108 -8.39 6.02 -2.35
C ALA A 108 -9.28 5.32 -3.39
N LEU A 109 -10.49 4.92 -2.99
CA LEU A 109 -11.51 4.34 -3.85
C LEU A 109 -12.60 5.39 -4.13
N ILE A 110 -12.56 6.01 -5.31
CA ILE A 110 -13.39 7.18 -5.62
C ILE A 110 -14.80 6.75 -6.00
N GLY A 111 -15.80 7.34 -5.35
CA GLY A 111 -17.22 7.05 -5.60
C GLY A 111 -17.70 5.72 -5.00
N MET A 112 -16.87 5.05 -4.21
CA MET A 112 -17.23 3.82 -3.51
C MET A 112 -17.64 4.12 -2.08
N ARG A 113 -18.81 3.61 -1.68
CA ARG A 113 -19.34 3.77 -0.32
C ARG A 113 -19.05 2.58 0.60
N PHE A 114 -18.80 1.41 0.01
CA PHE A 114 -18.57 0.18 0.74
C PHE A 114 -17.33 -0.52 0.19
N ALA A 115 -16.50 -1.02 1.10
CA ALA A 115 -15.40 -1.92 0.80
C ALA A 115 -15.70 -3.29 1.45
N TYR A 116 -15.19 -4.35 0.84
CA TYR A 116 -15.40 -5.73 1.26
C TYR A 116 -14.08 -6.49 1.10
N GLY A 117 -13.94 -7.61 1.80
CA GLY A 117 -12.74 -8.46 1.72
C GLY A 117 -11.91 -8.39 2.99
N LEU A 118 -10.58 -8.56 2.84
CA LEU A 118 -9.63 -8.70 3.95
C LEU A 118 -10.06 -9.77 4.98
N PRO A 119 -10.36 -11.02 4.60
CA PRO A 119 -10.54 -12.07 5.60
C PRO A 119 -9.20 -12.35 6.33
N GLU A 120 -9.18 -12.80 7.57
CA GLU A 120 -10.28 -13.27 8.41
C GLU A 120 -10.63 -12.27 9.52
N HIS A 121 -11.87 -11.79 9.56
CA HIS A 121 -12.39 -10.92 10.62
C HIS A 121 -13.81 -11.34 11.04
N ALA A 122 -14.10 -11.38 12.35
CA ALA A 122 -15.42 -11.67 12.90
C ALA A 122 -16.29 -10.39 12.97
N GLU A 123 -16.49 -9.73 11.82
CA GLU A 123 -17.20 -8.46 11.71
C GLU A 123 -18.32 -8.49 10.64
N SER A 124 -18.95 -7.33 10.42
CA SER A 124 -19.89 -7.15 9.31
C SER A 124 -19.21 -7.39 7.96
N TYR A 125 -19.95 -7.98 7.02
CA TYR A 125 -19.46 -8.26 5.67
C TYR A 125 -18.90 -7.01 4.96
N ALA A 126 -19.59 -5.87 5.11
CA ALA A 126 -19.05 -4.58 4.68
C ALA A 126 -18.06 -4.05 5.73
N LEU A 127 -16.87 -3.67 5.28
CA LEU A 127 -15.81 -3.13 6.11
C LEU A 127 -16.22 -1.77 6.69
N ARG A 128 -15.93 -1.56 7.98
CA ARG A 128 -16.26 -0.33 8.70
C ARG A 128 -15.18 0.72 8.51
N ASP A 129 -15.56 1.99 8.66
CA ASP A 129 -14.60 3.09 8.68
C ASP A 129 -13.74 3.02 9.95
N THR A 130 -12.42 2.99 9.80
CA THR A 130 -11.45 2.92 10.91
C THR A 130 -10.93 4.29 11.34
N LYS A 131 -11.51 5.42 10.88
CA LYS A 131 -11.15 6.76 11.37
C LYS A 131 -11.49 6.98 12.84
N LEU A 132 -12.54 6.31 13.32
CA LEU A 132 -13.09 6.48 14.68
C LEU A 132 -12.96 5.21 15.53
N VAL A 133 -12.34 4.15 14.99
CA VAL A 133 -12.24 2.81 15.58
C VAL A 133 -10.85 2.25 15.31
N GLU A 134 -10.43 1.26 16.09
CA GLU A 134 -9.15 0.56 15.94
C GLU A 134 -8.94 -0.02 14.52
N ILE A 135 -7.69 -0.04 14.07
CA ILE A 135 -7.29 -0.40 12.71
C ILE A 135 -7.50 -1.90 12.48
N THR A 136 -8.00 -2.27 11.30
CA THR A 136 -8.15 -3.68 10.91
C THR A 136 -6.80 -4.39 10.88
N LYS A 137 -6.63 -5.40 11.74
CA LYS A 137 -5.40 -6.21 11.85
C LYS A 137 -5.54 -7.49 11.03
N ILE A 138 -4.73 -7.63 9.98
CA ILE A 138 -4.65 -8.88 9.23
C ILE A 138 -3.44 -9.67 9.72
N SER A 139 -3.71 -10.76 10.42
CA SER A 139 -2.69 -11.73 10.83
C SER A 139 -3.31 -13.13 10.82
N ASN A 140 -2.62 -14.11 10.23
CA ASN A 140 -3.09 -15.49 10.25
C ASN A 140 -2.98 -16.06 11.68
N PRO A 141 -4.06 -16.53 12.31
CA PRO A 141 -4.04 -16.93 13.72
C PRO A 141 -3.15 -18.15 14.00
N GLU A 142 -2.87 -19.01 13.00
CA GLU A 142 -1.98 -20.17 13.12
C GLU A 142 -0.51 -19.89 12.76
N MET A 143 -0.18 -18.69 12.29
CA MET A 143 1.20 -18.28 12.05
C MET A 143 1.60 -17.16 13.00
N PHE A 144 1.93 -17.53 14.23
CA PHE A 144 2.78 -16.74 15.12
C PHE A 144 4.21 -16.73 14.56
N ASN A 145 4.43 -16.01 13.47
CA ASN A 145 5.75 -15.54 13.09
C ASN A 145 5.56 -14.24 12.30
N HIS A 146 5.75 -13.15 13.03
CA HIS A 146 6.11 -11.79 12.62
C HIS A 146 5.85 -11.42 11.15
N ASP A 147 4.79 -10.63 10.95
CA ASP A 147 4.81 -9.33 10.27
C ASP A 147 3.40 -8.72 10.44
N GLU A 148 3.31 -7.58 11.15
CA GLU A 148 2.02 -6.93 11.40
C GLU A 148 1.67 -5.99 10.24
N HIS A 149 0.67 -6.37 9.45
CA HIS A 149 0.16 -5.53 8.37
C HIS A 149 -1.12 -4.80 8.81
N TYR A 150 -1.02 -3.49 8.96
CA TYR A 150 -2.13 -2.61 9.31
C TYR A 150 -2.70 -1.97 8.03
N ILE A 151 -4.01 -2.13 7.80
CA ILE A 151 -4.70 -1.45 6.68
C ILE A 151 -5.63 -0.39 7.26
N LEU A 152 -5.32 0.89 6.96
CA LEU A 152 -6.23 2.00 7.20
C LEU A 152 -7.21 2.11 6.04
N MET A 153 -8.49 1.83 6.29
CA MET A 153 -9.53 2.06 5.30
C MET A 153 -10.29 3.33 5.64
N THR A 154 -10.24 4.28 4.70
CA THR A 154 -11.01 5.52 4.79
C THR A 154 -11.92 5.60 3.58
N THR A 155 -13.22 5.68 3.80
CA THR A 155 -14.17 6.09 2.75
C THR A 155 -14.31 7.61 2.80
N SER A 156 -14.26 8.26 1.65
CA SER A 156 -14.53 9.69 1.47
C SER A 156 -15.97 9.92 1.02
#